data_AF-A0A356WY74-F1
#
_entry.id   AF-A0A356WY74-F1
#
_cell.length_a   1.000
_cell.length_b   1.000
_cell.length_c   1.000
_cell.angle_alpha   90.00
_cell.angle_beta   90.00
_cell.angle_gamma   90.00
#
_symmetry.space_group_name_H-M   'P 1'
#
loop_
_entity.id
_entity.type
_entity.pdbx_description
1 polymer ?
#
loop_
_entity_poly.entity_id
_entity_poly.type
_entity_poly.pdbx_seq_one_letter_code
_entity_poly.pdbx_strand_id
1 'polypeptide(L)'
;KRQDGIKKDLHEYLKSGKIDGFIFSYLGQNDNALPYLPANFITNDQVNTYSTDFKAMSEKDIELISGRGEQLTRLLISHYEPTL
;
A
#
# COMPACT_ATOMS: atom_id res chain seq x y z
N LYS A 1 -5.84 -1.39 -17.37
CA LYS A 1 -5.30 -0.65 -18.54
C LYS A 1 -4.41 0.54 -18.15
N ARG A 2 -4.82 1.49 -17.29
CA ARG A 2 -3.94 2.62 -16.89
C ARG A 2 -2.91 2.26 -15.82
N GLN A 3 -3.26 1.41 -14.84
CA GLN A 3 -2.33 0.92 -13.82
C GLN A 3 -1.18 0.07 -14.41
N ASP A 4 -1.46 -0.71 -15.46
CA ASP A 4 -0.46 -1.57 -16.11
C ASP A 4 0.61 -0.75 -16.84
N GLY A 5 0.22 0.38 -17.45
CA GLY A 5 1.14 1.30 -18.10
C GLY A 5 2.13 1.94 -17.12
N ILE A 6 1.64 2.40 -15.96
CA ILE A 6 2.49 3.01 -14.91
C ILE A 6 3.51 1.99 -14.37
N LYS A 7 3.10 0.74 -14.16
CA LYS A 7 4.03 -0.33 -13.73
C LYS A 7 5.13 -0.55 -14.76
N LYS A 8 4.77 -0.62 -16.04
CA LYS A 8 5.75 -0.76 -17.13
C LYS A 8 6.76 0.40 -17.11
N ASP A 9 6.28 1.64 -17.00
CA ASP A 9 7.13 2.82 -17.01
C ASP A 9 8.10 2.84 -15.83
N LEU A 10 7.64 2.47 -14.62
CA LEU A 10 8.50 2.35 -13.44
C LEU A 10 9.60 1.30 -13.61
N HIS A 11 9.28 0.15 -14.20
CA HIS A 11 10.31 -0.85 -14.53
C HIS A 11 11.30 -0.35 -15.59
N GLU A 12 10.86 0.42 -16.58
CA GLU A 12 11.77 1.04 -17.56
C GLU A 12 12.65 2.12 -16.91
N TYR A 13 12.13 2.88 -15.95
CA TYR A 13 12.93 3.85 -15.18
C TYR A 13 13.97 3.17 -14.31
N LEU A 14 13.62 2.05 -13.68
CA LEU A 14 14.57 1.21 -12.95
C LEU A 14 15.67 0.68 -13.88
N LYS A 15 15.31 0.10 -15.04
CA LYS A 15 16.29 -0.41 -16.02
C LYS A 15 17.23 0.67 -16.58
N SER A 16 16.72 1.89 -16.73
CA SER A 16 17.49 3.03 -17.23
C SER A 16 18.28 3.76 -16.13
N GLY A 17 18.18 3.33 -14.87
CA GLY A 17 18.89 3.94 -13.73
C GLY A 17 18.36 5.33 -13.35
N LYS A 18 17.12 5.66 -13.72
CA LYS A 18 16.49 6.94 -13.35
C LYS A 18 15.94 6.94 -11.92
N ILE A 19 15.71 5.75 -11.36
CA ILE A 19 15.32 5.51 -9.98
C ILE A 19 16.05 4.27 -9.48
N ASP A 20 16.40 4.24 -8.20
CA ASP A 20 17.10 3.11 -7.59
C ASP A 20 16.15 1.95 -7.26
N GLY A 21 14.88 2.27 -7.02
CA GLY A 21 13.85 1.30 -6.65
C GLY A 21 12.47 1.95 -6.52
N PHE A 22 11.46 1.13 -6.35
CA PHE A 22 10.12 1.58 -5.98
C PHE A 22 9.39 0.49 -5.18
N ILE A 23 8.54 0.93 -4.26
CA ILE A 23 7.68 0.06 -3.45
C ILE A 23 6.23 0.42 -3.74
N PHE A 24 5.40 -0.58 -4.02
CA PHE A 24 3.97 -0.41 -4.21
C PHE A 24 3.21 -0.77 -2.93
N SER A 25 2.80 0.25 -2.18
CA SER A 25 1.83 0.11 -1.10
C SER A 25 0.45 0.47 -1.63
N TYR A 26 -0.54 -0.41 -1.44
CA TYR A 26 -1.93 -0.15 -1.83
C TYR A 26 -2.90 -0.86 -0.88
N LEU A 27 -4.05 -0.22 -0.59
CA LEU A 27 -4.97 -0.67 0.46
C LEU A 27 -5.46 -2.12 0.28
N GLY A 28 -5.77 -2.52 -0.95
CA GLY A 28 -6.28 -3.86 -1.27
C GLY A 28 -5.24 -4.99 -1.31
N GLN A 29 -4.02 -4.78 -0.80
CA GLN A 29 -2.96 -5.79 -0.82
C GLN A 29 -3.36 -7.01 0.03
N ASN A 30 -3.06 -8.21 -0.47
CA ASN A 30 -3.35 -9.46 0.24
C ASN A 30 -2.46 -9.57 1.49
N ASP A 31 -3.07 -9.62 2.67
CA ASP A 31 -2.36 -9.68 3.95
C ASP A 31 -1.47 -10.92 4.08
N ASN A 32 -1.87 -12.05 3.48
CA ASN A 32 -1.09 -13.29 3.50
C ASN A 32 0.17 -13.23 2.62
N ALA A 33 0.28 -12.23 1.76
CA ALA A 33 1.47 -11.99 0.92
C ALA A 33 2.44 -10.98 1.56
N LEU A 34 2.14 -10.48 2.76
CA LEU A 34 3.03 -9.55 3.47
C LEU A 34 4.21 -10.29 4.10
N PRO A 35 5.41 -9.69 4.14
CA PRO A 35 6.59 -10.29 4.76
C PRO A 35 6.41 -10.73 6.21
N TYR A 36 5.61 -9.99 6.98
CA TYR A 36 5.17 -10.33 8.33
C TYR A 36 3.87 -9.57 8.63
N LEU A 37 3.16 -9.94 9.70
CA LEU A 37 1.92 -9.29 10.10
C LEU A 37 2.03 -8.82 11.57
N PRO A 38 2.12 -7.50 11.83
CA PRO A 38 2.06 -6.97 13.19
C PRO A 38 0.75 -7.36 13.90
N ALA A 39 0.79 -7.56 15.22
CA ALA A 39 -0.39 -7.97 15.98
C ALA A 39 -1.57 -6.98 15.90
N ASN A 40 -1.28 -5.69 15.73
CA ASN A 40 -2.26 -4.61 15.60
C ASN A 40 -2.45 -4.15 14.14
N PHE A 41 -2.11 -4.99 13.17
CA PHE A 41 -2.23 -4.65 11.76
C PHE A 41 -3.70 -4.56 11.35
N ILE A 42 -4.06 -3.46 10.70
CA ILE A 42 -5.39 -3.25 10.13
C ILE A 42 -5.46 -4.08 8.85
N THR A 43 -6.26 -5.14 8.88
CA THR A 43 -6.40 -6.12 7.80
C THR A 43 -7.16 -5.57 6.60
N ASN A 44 -7.03 -6.24 5.46
CA ASN A 44 -7.79 -5.93 4.26
C ASN A 44 -9.29 -6.07 4.52
N ASP A 45 -9.69 -7.08 5.29
CA ASP A 45 -11.11 -7.33 5.61
C ASP A 45 -11.74 -6.22 6.45
N GLN A 46 -10.95 -5.47 7.23
CA GLN A 46 -11.43 -4.32 7.99
C GLN A 46 -11.66 -3.08 7.12
N VAL A 47 -11.07 -3.02 5.92
CA VAL A 47 -11.18 -1.86 5.03
C VAL A 47 -11.88 -2.17 3.71
N ASN A 48 -12.08 -3.43 3.33
CA ASN A 48 -12.56 -3.78 1.98
C ASN A 48 -14.00 -3.30 1.67
N THR A 49 -14.73 -2.78 2.64
CA THR A 49 -16.10 -2.27 2.51
C THR A 49 -16.24 -0.76 2.72
N TYR A 50 -15.16 0.03 2.70
CA TYR A 50 -15.29 1.49 2.87
C TYR A 50 -16.12 2.11 1.72
N SER A 51 -16.89 3.15 2.04
CA SER A 51 -17.71 3.86 1.05
C SER A 51 -16.82 4.53 0.00
N THR A 52 -17.15 4.36 -1.28
CA THR A 52 -16.51 5.13 -2.36
C THR A 52 -16.99 6.58 -2.41
N ASP A 53 -18.10 6.91 -1.72
CA ASP A 53 -18.51 8.29 -1.47
C ASP A 53 -17.80 8.79 -0.20
N PHE A 54 -16.71 9.55 -0.42
CA PHE A 54 -15.91 10.16 0.64
C PHE A 54 -16.71 11.13 1.51
N LYS A 55 -17.82 11.70 1.03
CA LYS A 55 -18.66 12.61 1.82
C LYS A 55 -19.48 11.85 2.87
N ALA A 56 -19.77 10.58 2.61
CA ALA A 56 -20.56 9.71 3.48
C ALA A 56 -19.70 8.77 4.35
N MET A 57 -18.36 8.86 4.26
CA MET A 57 -17.48 8.03 5.08
C MET A 57 -17.55 8.41 6.55
N SER A 58 -17.62 7.40 7.41
CA SER A 58 -17.49 7.61 8.84
C SER A 58 -16.05 7.99 9.21
N GLU A 59 -15.87 8.69 10.33
CA GLU A 59 -14.53 8.95 10.87
C GLU A 59 -13.75 7.64 11.08
N LYS A 60 -14.43 6.59 11.53
CA LYS A 60 -13.86 5.25 11.70
C LYS A 60 -13.31 4.68 10.39
N ASP A 61 -14.02 4.81 9.28
CA ASP A 61 -13.53 4.33 7.98
C ASP A 61 -12.29 5.11 7.55
N ILE A 62 -12.29 6.44 7.76
CA ILE A 62 -11.12 7.30 7.49
C ILE A 62 -9.91 6.84 8.30
N GLU A 63 -10.09 6.58 9.59
CA GLU A 63 -9.03 6.09 10.48
C GLU A 63 -8.49 4.74 10.02
N LEU A 64 -9.36 3.80 9.66
CA LEU A 64 -8.95 2.47 9.22
C LEU A 64 -8.20 2.50 7.89
N ILE A 65 -8.69 3.22 6.88
CA ILE A 65 -8.00 3.30 5.58
C ILE A 65 -6.67 4.05 5.69
N SER A 66 -6.63 5.13 6.48
CA SER A 66 -5.41 5.92 6.68
C SER A 66 -4.38 5.12 7.46
N GLY A 67 -4.80 4.50 8.57
CA GLY A 67 -3.95 3.67 9.40
C GLY A 67 -3.39 2.46 8.65
N ARG A 68 -4.21 1.77 7.85
CA ARG A 68 -3.72 0.66 7.02
C ARG A 68 -2.71 1.13 5.99
N GLY A 69 -2.99 2.26 5.31
CA GLY A 69 -2.08 2.84 4.33
C GLY A 69 -0.70 3.16 4.94
N GLU A 70 -0.69 3.73 6.14
CA GLU A 70 0.55 3.98 6.89
C GLU A 70 1.25 2.68 7.28
N GLN A 71 0.52 1.73 7.89
CA GLN A 71 1.09 0.46 8.34
C GLN A 71 1.70 -0.34 7.19
N LEU A 72 1.02 -0.46 6.05
CA LEU A 72 1.54 -1.12 4.84
C LEU A 72 2.81 -0.43 4.36
N THR A 73 2.80 0.90 4.26
CA THR A 73 3.93 1.68 3.75
C THR A 73 5.16 1.49 4.64
N ARG A 74 5.01 1.63 5.95
CA ARG A 74 6.12 1.42 6.90
C ARG A 74 6.64 -0.01 6.85
N LEU A 75 5.75 -0.99 6.86
CA LEU A 75 6.11 -2.41 6.83
C LEU A 75 6.93 -2.76 5.58
N LEU A 76 6.48 -2.31 4.41
CA LEU A 76 7.18 -2.60 3.16
C LEU A 76 8.51 -1.87 3.06
N ILE A 77 8.60 -0.59 3.48
CA ILE A 77 9.87 0.14 3.52
C ILE A 77 10.84 -0.55 4.48
N SER A 78 10.44 -0.82 5.72
CA SER A 78 11.31 -1.46 6.71
C SER A 78 11.80 -2.85 6.29
N HIS A 79 11.05 -3.57 5.45
CA HIS A 79 11.47 -4.88 4.94
C HIS A 79 12.37 -4.79 3.70
N TYR A 80 11.99 -3.98 2.71
CA TYR A 80 12.67 -3.96 1.40
C TYR A 80 13.75 -2.89 1.28
N GLU A 81 13.66 -1.82 2.04
CA GLU A 81 14.64 -0.73 2.09
C GLU A 81 14.89 -0.30 3.55
N PRO A 82 15.48 -1.18 4.38
CA PRO A 82 15.68 -0.93 5.81
C PRO A 82 16.65 0.24 6.11
N THR A 83 17.35 0.74 5.09
CA THR A 83 18.33 1.81 5.16
C THR A 83 17.75 3.21 4.92
N LEU A 84 16.45 3.32 4.62
CA LEU A 84 15.72 4.59 4.50
C LEU A 84 15.29 5.14 5.87
#